data_AF-G0NJF3-F1
#
_entry.id   AF-G0NJF3-F1
#
_cell.length_a   1.000
_cell.length_b   1.000
_cell.length_c   1.000
_cell.angle_alpha   90.00
_cell.angle_beta   90.00
_cell.angle_gamma   90.00
#
_symmetry.space_group_name_H-M   'P 1'
#
loop_
_entity.id
_entity.type
_entity.pdbx_description
1 polymer ?
#
loop_
_entity_poly.entity_id
_entity_poly.type
_entity_poly.pdbx_seq_one_letter_code
_entity_poly.pdbx_strand_id
1 'polypeptide(L)'
;MDHWAWNYEEAPENDLMEVVDSSESSELASNEESVNGDDEVQELTENPTEHKYIFCDVSKIIEIIQKCRKCENPRTNIHVRYQGLTVWITVICDECSETHHWSNTKLCDSKQERNKKKLTELHLDITSSIITSGNSFQSIKGMFDALNSPFFTPQTFNRLKSKYVYDAIGVYYNQEMEKVVEVLQQRVSASESLHLCGDGSFDSRGHSALFCRYVIMDAVSKLVINYEVIQRKSGDARIDMEKVGCEKSLQKVVEEMRDEHGESAVSSFTTDRSKSVALMISKKFSNIDHFFDSWHYIRGIALEVFRQCSFYKFKIVYECEHQDIRDYGEDDEFLSLKNKKDVKALNILMSTLEKGDKLNAIKRVSPFYATSSVESFNARAAFYACKDHFYTNDGFKIRTQLAVIDWNSKKFEEASGIRQVIGEKPFYNKTTKQYSTRELKTPANYSWRREILNIAMRIRFDESRDVGDDDDEGTEGGAESYDDHDFDPDDCTESQSVN
;
A
#
# COMPACT_ATOMS: atom_id res chain seq x y z
N MET A 1 -22.27 -4.98 -9.18
CA MET A 1 -22.99 -5.32 -7.93
C MET A 1 -22.07 -6.27 -7.19
N ASP A 2 -21.38 -5.77 -6.16
CA ASP A 2 -20.45 -6.61 -5.40
C ASP A 2 -21.29 -7.59 -4.56
N HIS A 3 -21.33 -8.85 -4.97
CA HIS A 3 -22.09 -9.91 -4.32
C HIS A 3 -21.25 -10.48 -3.17
N TRP A 4 -21.62 -10.16 -1.94
CA TRP A 4 -21.03 -10.74 -0.73
C TRP A 4 -21.84 -12.00 -0.40
N ALA A 5 -21.43 -13.15 -0.94
CA ALA A 5 -22.01 -14.44 -0.61
C ALA A 5 -21.38 -14.95 0.70
N TRP A 6 -22.23 -15.29 1.69
CA TRP A 6 -21.80 -15.91 2.94
C TRP A 6 -22.11 -17.41 2.83
N ASN A 7 -21.10 -18.27 2.99
CA ASN A 7 -21.27 -19.71 3.05
C ASN A 7 -20.84 -20.19 4.45
N TYR A 8 -21.67 -21.03 5.07
CA TYR A 8 -21.51 -21.48 6.45
C TYR A 8 -21.17 -22.97 6.52
N GLU A 9 -20.17 -23.31 7.34
CA GLU A 9 -20.07 -24.59 8.04
C GLU A 9 -19.86 -24.30 9.54
N GLU A 10 -20.55 -25.07 10.39
CA GLU A 10 -20.69 -24.87 11.84
C GLU A 10 -19.36 -24.98 12.63
N ALA A 11 -19.16 -24.08 13.60
CA ALA A 11 -18.10 -24.20 14.61
C ALA A 11 -18.63 -23.93 16.05
N PRO A 12 -18.01 -24.54 17.08
CA PRO A 12 -18.68 -24.88 18.35
C PRO A 12 -18.66 -23.81 19.44
N GLU A 13 -19.60 -23.96 20.39
CA GLU A 13 -19.82 -23.14 21.59
C GLU A 13 -18.69 -23.27 22.62
N ASN A 14 -17.94 -22.19 22.86
CA ASN A 14 -17.75 -21.50 24.15
C ASN A 14 -16.52 -20.58 24.03
N ASP A 15 -16.67 -19.28 24.27
CA ASP A 15 -15.68 -18.48 24.99
C ASP A 15 -16.29 -17.16 25.46
N LEU A 16 -16.20 -16.94 26.77
CA LEU A 16 -16.75 -15.81 27.52
C LEU A 16 -15.96 -14.53 27.20
N MET A 17 -16.70 -13.42 27.08
CA MET A 17 -16.23 -12.14 26.57
C MET A 17 -15.67 -11.27 27.71
N GLU A 18 -14.43 -10.81 27.57
CA GLU A 18 -13.86 -9.72 28.36
C GLU A 18 -14.29 -8.35 27.78
N VAL A 19 -14.49 -7.38 28.68
CA VAL A 19 -15.12 -6.08 28.41
C VAL A 19 -14.11 -5.12 27.80
N VAL A 20 -14.47 -4.50 26.67
CA VAL A 20 -13.64 -3.49 25.99
C VAL A 20 -14.46 -2.22 25.74
N ASP A 21 -13.85 -1.07 26.03
CA ASP A 21 -14.45 0.27 26.10
C ASP A 21 -14.72 0.90 24.72
N SER A 22 -15.70 1.80 24.68
CA SER A 22 -16.32 2.44 23.51
C SER A 22 -15.43 3.38 22.67
N SER A 23 -14.16 3.56 23.05
CA SER A 23 -13.16 4.26 22.23
C SER A 23 -12.34 3.32 21.34
N GLU A 24 -12.44 1.99 21.52
CA GLU A 24 -11.70 1.00 20.73
C GLU A 24 -12.44 0.52 19.46
N SER A 25 -13.64 1.04 19.18
CA SER A 25 -14.43 0.58 18.02
C SER A 25 -13.81 0.95 16.66
N SER A 26 -12.89 1.91 16.60
CA SER A 26 -12.07 2.17 15.40
C SER A 26 -10.85 1.26 15.29
N GLU A 27 -10.43 0.63 16.39
CA GLU A 27 -9.18 -0.15 16.44
C GLU A 27 -9.36 -1.59 15.98
N LEU A 28 -10.55 -2.17 16.13
CA LEU A 28 -10.87 -3.50 15.58
C LEU A 28 -10.89 -3.51 14.05
N ALA A 29 -11.11 -2.38 13.38
CA ALA A 29 -10.98 -2.30 11.92
C ALA A 29 -9.51 -2.34 11.46
N SER A 30 -8.58 -1.84 12.28
CA SER A 30 -7.16 -1.81 11.94
C SER A 30 -6.37 -3.07 12.33
N ASN A 31 -6.94 -3.91 13.21
CA ASN A 31 -6.35 -5.20 13.62
C ASN A 31 -6.96 -6.40 12.87
N GLU A 32 -7.82 -6.17 11.87
CA GLU A 32 -8.40 -7.21 11.01
C GLU A 32 -7.67 -7.40 9.68
N GLU A 33 -6.64 -6.60 9.42
CA GLU A 33 -5.70 -6.79 8.32
C GLU A 33 -4.29 -6.99 8.87
N SER A 34 -4.13 -8.03 9.71
CA SER A 34 -2.91 -8.80 9.59
C SER A 34 -2.89 -9.34 8.16
N VAL A 35 -2.22 -8.63 7.27
CA VAL A 35 -1.66 -9.20 6.06
C VAL A 35 -0.73 -10.30 6.55
N ASN A 36 -1.29 -11.49 6.78
CA ASN A 36 -0.53 -12.69 6.48
C ASN A 36 -0.13 -12.48 5.03
N GLY A 37 1.17 -12.26 4.82
CA GLY A 37 1.73 -12.18 3.49
C GLY A 37 1.15 -13.34 2.69
N ASP A 38 0.41 -13.01 1.64
CA ASP A 38 0.08 -13.96 0.58
C ASP A 38 1.39 -14.31 -0.13
N ASP A 39 2.25 -15.05 0.56
CA ASP A 39 3.21 -15.98 -0.02
C ASP A 39 2.64 -17.37 0.27
N GLU A 40 1.49 -17.68 -0.35
CA GLU A 40 1.20 -19.08 -0.62
C GLU A 40 2.37 -19.60 -1.46
N VAL A 41 3.03 -20.61 -0.90
CA VAL A 41 4.17 -21.34 -1.46
C VAL A 41 3.93 -21.58 -2.95
N GLN A 42 4.62 -20.81 -3.79
CA GLN A 42 4.77 -21.15 -5.19
C GLN A 42 5.39 -22.55 -5.25
N GLU A 43 4.70 -23.51 -5.86
CA GLU A 43 5.43 -24.43 -6.72
C GLU A 43 6.00 -23.56 -7.83
N LEU A 44 7.22 -23.06 -7.62
CA LEU A 44 8.01 -22.40 -8.64
C LEU A 44 7.98 -23.32 -9.86
N THR A 45 7.43 -22.89 -10.98
CA THR A 45 7.78 -23.51 -12.25
C THR A 45 9.28 -23.28 -12.44
N GLU A 46 10.07 -24.30 -12.12
CA GLU A 46 11.49 -24.19 -11.70
C GLU A 46 12.48 -23.71 -12.77
N ASN A 47 12.06 -23.33 -13.97
CA ASN A 47 13.01 -22.93 -15.01
C ASN A 47 12.62 -21.61 -15.68
N PRO A 48 12.94 -20.47 -15.06
CA PRO A 48 13.04 -19.20 -15.79
C PRO A 48 13.99 -19.37 -16.98
N THR A 49 13.59 -18.85 -18.14
CA THR A 49 14.39 -18.97 -19.38
C THR A 49 15.72 -18.20 -19.31
N GLU A 50 15.84 -17.22 -18.40
CA GLU A 50 17.06 -16.42 -18.21
C GLU A 50 17.16 -15.86 -16.77
N HIS A 51 18.31 -16.04 -16.12
CA HIS A 51 18.61 -15.48 -14.79
C HIS A 51 19.74 -14.44 -14.89
N LYS A 52 19.51 -13.22 -14.37
CA LYS A 52 20.51 -12.13 -14.42
C LYS A 52 21.68 -12.34 -13.45
N TYR A 53 21.41 -12.85 -12.25
CA TYR A 53 22.40 -13.07 -11.19
C TYR A 53 22.25 -14.44 -10.56
N ILE A 54 23.35 -14.94 -10.00
CA ILE A 54 23.41 -16.21 -9.27
C ILE A 54 24.09 -15.94 -7.92
N PHE A 55 23.53 -16.51 -6.86
CA PHE A 55 24.15 -16.49 -5.54
C PHE A 55 25.20 -17.62 -5.46
N CYS A 56 26.47 -17.28 -5.27
CA CYS A 56 27.58 -18.24 -5.39
C CYS A 56 28.70 -17.91 -4.40
N ASP A 57 29.30 -18.95 -3.82
CA ASP A 57 30.54 -18.84 -3.04
C ASP A 57 31.69 -18.37 -3.93
N VAL A 58 32.35 -17.29 -3.51
CA VAL A 58 33.48 -16.68 -4.24
C VAL A 58 34.61 -17.68 -4.46
N SER A 59 34.82 -18.62 -3.53
CA SER A 59 35.83 -19.68 -3.66
C SER A 59 35.60 -20.56 -4.88
N LYS A 60 34.33 -20.84 -5.22
CA LYS A 60 33.95 -21.62 -6.41
C LYS A 60 34.15 -20.85 -7.71
N ILE A 61 33.99 -19.54 -7.69
CA ILE A 61 34.34 -18.69 -8.83
C ILE A 61 35.86 -18.69 -9.04
N ILE A 62 36.63 -18.55 -7.95
CA ILE A 62 38.10 -18.56 -7.99
C ILE A 62 38.63 -19.86 -8.60
N GLU A 63 38.09 -21.02 -8.21
CA GLU A 63 38.46 -22.34 -8.77
C GLU A 63 38.39 -22.36 -10.31
N ILE A 64 37.43 -21.65 -10.90
CA ILE A 64 37.19 -21.59 -12.36
C ILE A 64 38.13 -20.58 -13.05
N ILE A 65 38.41 -19.43 -12.42
CA ILE A 65 39.11 -18.32 -13.07
C ILE A 65 40.59 -18.17 -12.69
N GLN A 66 41.10 -18.99 -11.77
CA GLN A 66 42.47 -18.91 -11.25
C GLN A 66 43.58 -19.13 -12.29
N LYS A 67 43.33 -19.82 -13.41
CA LYS A 67 44.39 -20.05 -14.41
C LYS A 67 44.60 -18.79 -15.26
N CYS A 68 45.86 -18.51 -15.60
CA CYS A 68 46.17 -17.45 -16.56
C CYS A 68 45.50 -17.72 -17.92
N ARG A 69 44.76 -16.75 -18.47
CA ARG A 69 44.07 -16.93 -19.76
C ARG A 69 45.01 -16.86 -20.96
N LYS A 70 46.27 -16.47 -20.76
CA LYS A 70 47.28 -16.31 -21.81
C LYS A 70 48.24 -17.50 -21.91
N CYS A 71 48.82 -17.93 -20.79
CA CYS A 71 49.78 -19.04 -20.76
C CYS A 71 49.28 -20.30 -20.02
N GLU A 72 48.03 -20.30 -19.55
CA GLU A 72 47.39 -21.42 -18.83
C GLU A 72 48.07 -21.84 -17.51
N ASN A 73 49.08 -21.07 -17.06
CA ASN A 73 49.80 -21.36 -15.83
C ASN A 73 48.85 -21.23 -14.60
N PRO A 74 48.83 -22.23 -13.71
CA PRO A 74 48.03 -22.19 -12.48
C PRO A 74 48.63 -21.30 -11.37
N ARG A 75 49.90 -20.85 -11.48
CA ARG A 75 50.51 -19.95 -10.50
C ARG A 75 50.09 -18.51 -10.78
N THR A 76 49.10 -18.07 -10.01
CA THR A 76 48.58 -16.70 -10.09
C THR A 76 48.36 -16.13 -8.70
N ASN A 77 48.61 -14.83 -8.55
CA ASN A 77 48.19 -14.05 -7.40
C ASN A 77 46.78 -13.51 -7.62
N ILE A 78 45.88 -13.75 -6.66
CA ILE A 78 44.46 -13.40 -6.76
C ILE A 78 44.12 -12.36 -5.69
N HIS A 79 43.60 -11.22 -6.14
CA HIS A 79 43.09 -10.17 -5.27
C HIS A 79 41.58 -10.05 -5.42
N VAL A 80 40.85 -10.24 -4.33
CA VAL A 80 39.39 -10.08 -4.27
C VAL A 80 39.06 -8.78 -3.57
N ARG A 81 38.20 -7.97 -4.19
CA ARG A 81 37.67 -6.73 -3.61
C ARG A 81 36.15 -6.76 -3.65
N TYR A 82 35.55 -6.39 -2.52
CA TYR A 82 34.10 -6.22 -2.40
C TYR A 82 33.72 -4.74 -2.43
N GLN A 83 32.59 -4.44 -3.08
CA GLN A 83 31.94 -3.14 -3.04
C GLN A 83 30.43 -3.39 -2.96
N GLY A 84 29.91 -3.46 -1.73
CA GLY A 84 28.62 -4.07 -1.47
C GLY A 84 28.58 -5.50 -1.99
N LEU A 85 27.54 -5.84 -2.76
CA LEU A 85 27.42 -7.15 -3.42
C LEU A 85 28.20 -7.28 -4.73
N THR A 86 28.88 -6.21 -5.17
CA THR A 86 29.78 -6.30 -6.32
C THR A 86 31.09 -6.96 -5.89
N VAL A 87 31.48 -8.01 -6.59
CA VAL A 87 32.75 -8.70 -6.41
C VAL A 87 33.66 -8.38 -7.60
N TRP A 88 34.87 -7.90 -7.31
CA TRP A 88 35.94 -7.72 -8.27
C TRP A 88 37.05 -8.70 -7.97
N ILE A 89 37.49 -9.46 -8.97
CA ILE A 89 38.62 -10.39 -8.85
C ILE A 89 39.68 -10.00 -9.86
N THR A 90 40.88 -9.69 -9.37
CA THR A 90 42.07 -9.44 -10.19
C THR A 90 42.98 -10.65 -10.08
N VAL A 91 43.34 -11.24 -11.21
CA VAL A 91 44.23 -12.40 -11.32
C VAL A 91 45.50 -11.96 -12.02
N ILE A 92 46.64 -12.10 -11.36
CA ILE A 92 47.97 -11.71 -11.87
C ILE A 92 48.80 -12.98 -12.06
N CYS A 93 49.31 -13.22 -13.26
CA CYS A 93 50.12 -14.40 -13.54
C CYS A 93 51.59 -14.20 -13.12
N ASP A 94 52.15 -15.15 -12.37
CA ASP A 94 53.53 -15.07 -11.89
C ASP A 94 54.59 -15.28 -13.00
N GLU A 95 54.20 -15.89 -14.12
CA GLU A 95 55.14 -16.22 -15.21
C GLU A 95 55.17 -15.16 -16.31
N CYS A 96 54.00 -14.78 -16.83
CA CYS A 96 53.92 -13.82 -17.95
C CYS A 96 53.52 -12.41 -17.52
N SER A 97 53.29 -12.18 -16.21
CA SER A 97 52.85 -10.91 -15.62
C SER A 97 51.54 -10.35 -16.18
N GLU A 98 50.76 -11.16 -16.92
CA GLU A 98 49.47 -10.79 -17.46
C GLU A 98 48.45 -10.63 -16.33
N THR A 99 47.60 -9.61 -16.43
CA THR A 99 46.56 -9.31 -15.43
C THR A 99 45.17 -9.44 -16.04
N HIS A 100 44.30 -10.21 -15.39
CA HIS A 100 42.91 -10.39 -15.79
C HIS A 100 41.98 -9.85 -14.70
N HIS A 101 40.86 -9.27 -15.12
CA HIS A 101 39.83 -8.76 -14.23
C HIS A 101 38.52 -9.49 -14.49
N TRP A 102 37.82 -9.84 -13.41
CA TRP A 102 36.49 -10.42 -13.44
C TRP A 102 35.58 -9.67 -12.47
N SER A 103 34.32 -9.51 -12.85
CA SER A 103 33.28 -8.96 -11.99
C SER A 103 31.97 -9.71 -12.17
N ASN A 104 31.16 -9.79 -11.10
CA ASN A 104 29.83 -10.41 -11.14
C ASN A 104 28.74 -9.50 -11.76
N THR A 105 29.09 -8.27 -12.12
CA THR A 105 28.19 -7.29 -12.73
C THR A 105 28.98 -6.34 -13.62
N LYS A 106 28.26 -5.67 -14.53
CA LYS A 106 28.78 -4.59 -15.36
C LYS A 106 28.68 -3.25 -14.61
N LEU A 107 29.46 -2.27 -15.09
CA LEU A 107 29.29 -0.87 -14.71
C LEU A 107 28.05 -0.30 -15.39
N CYS A 108 27.36 0.63 -14.74
CA CYS A 108 26.29 1.38 -15.40
C CYS A 108 26.87 2.27 -16.50
N ASP A 109 26.22 2.27 -17.66
CA ASP A 109 26.55 3.20 -18.74
C ASP A 109 26.26 4.65 -18.34
N SER A 110 27.01 5.58 -18.93
CA SER A 110 26.94 7.01 -18.66
C SER A 110 27.33 7.78 -19.92
N LYS A 111 26.55 8.81 -20.30
CA LYS A 111 26.93 9.71 -21.41
C LYS A 111 28.26 10.42 -21.20
N GLN A 112 28.75 10.47 -19.96
CA GLN A 112 30.00 11.11 -19.62
C GLN A 112 31.19 10.14 -19.60
N GLU A 113 32.22 10.44 -20.40
CA GLU A 113 33.47 9.68 -20.49
C GLU A 113 34.33 9.67 -19.20
N ARG A 114 34.03 10.52 -18.22
CA ARG A 114 34.87 10.73 -17.02
C ARG A 114 34.13 10.56 -15.69
N ASN A 115 33.08 9.74 -15.64
CA ASN A 115 32.48 9.42 -14.34
C ASN A 115 33.41 8.49 -13.54
N LYS A 116 34.16 9.08 -12.59
CA LYS A 116 35.00 8.34 -11.61
C LYS A 116 34.17 7.42 -10.70
N LYS A 117 32.84 7.59 -10.64
CA LYS A 117 31.94 6.78 -9.80
C LYS A 117 31.69 5.42 -10.47
N LYS A 118 32.37 4.38 -9.99
CA LYS A 118 32.18 2.96 -10.35
C LYS A 118 30.84 2.44 -9.81
N LEU A 119 29.73 2.99 -10.30
CA LEU A 119 28.41 2.46 -10.03
C LEU A 119 28.19 1.23 -10.90
N THR A 120 27.79 0.11 -10.29
CA THR A 120 27.49 -1.13 -11.01
C THR A 120 25.99 -1.31 -11.14
N GLU A 121 25.57 -2.05 -12.18
CA GLU A 121 24.15 -2.34 -12.39
C GLU A 121 23.53 -3.01 -11.16
N LEU A 122 24.25 -3.95 -10.54
CA LEU A 122 23.79 -4.66 -9.35
C LEU A 122 23.40 -3.72 -8.19
N HIS A 123 24.08 -2.58 -8.02
CA HIS A 123 23.71 -1.61 -6.97
C HIS A 123 22.32 -1.00 -7.22
N LEU A 124 22.03 -0.60 -8.46
CA LEU A 124 20.73 -0.05 -8.84
C LEU A 124 19.64 -1.12 -8.85
N ASP A 125 19.96 -2.32 -9.36
CA ASP A 125 19.04 -3.45 -9.38
C ASP A 125 18.55 -3.77 -7.97
N ILE A 126 19.45 -3.87 -6.99
CA ILE A 126 19.09 -4.19 -5.60
C ILE A 126 18.35 -3.02 -4.95
N THR A 127 18.85 -1.79 -5.12
CA THR A 127 18.22 -0.61 -4.51
C THR A 127 16.78 -0.45 -5.01
N SER A 128 16.56 -0.58 -6.32
CA SER A 128 15.22 -0.54 -6.91
C SER A 128 14.36 -1.72 -6.45
N SER A 129 14.94 -2.92 -6.37
CA SER A 129 14.21 -4.12 -5.93
C SER A 129 13.73 -4.01 -4.48
N ILE A 130 14.56 -3.54 -3.56
CA ILE A 130 14.18 -3.33 -2.14
C ILE A 130 12.97 -2.40 -2.06
N ILE A 131 13.06 -1.24 -2.72
CA ILE A 131 12.03 -0.20 -2.64
C ILE A 131 10.72 -0.65 -3.31
N THR A 132 10.80 -1.16 -4.55
CA THR A 132 9.61 -1.53 -5.33
C THR A 132 8.92 -2.79 -4.80
N SER A 133 9.62 -3.63 -4.02
CA SER A 133 9.03 -4.77 -3.32
C SER A 133 8.46 -4.43 -1.95
N GLY A 134 8.64 -3.20 -1.45
CA GLY A 134 8.17 -2.78 -0.13
C GLY A 134 9.04 -3.25 1.04
N ASN A 135 10.17 -3.91 0.78
CA ASN A 135 11.06 -4.40 1.83
C ASN A 135 11.82 -3.24 2.52
N SER A 136 12.13 -3.39 3.81
CA SER A 136 13.05 -2.49 4.50
C SER A 136 14.50 -2.81 4.15
N PHE A 137 15.34 -1.79 4.06
CA PHE A 137 16.76 -1.99 3.78
C PHE A 137 17.43 -2.81 4.90
N GLN A 138 17.01 -2.58 6.15
CA GLN A 138 17.56 -3.14 7.37
C GLN A 138 17.30 -4.65 7.43
N SER A 139 16.09 -5.09 7.11
CA SER A 139 15.76 -6.52 7.07
C SER A 139 16.59 -7.24 6.01
N ILE A 140 16.73 -6.66 4.82
CA ILE A 140 17.54 -7.25 3.75
C ILE A 140 19.02 -7.26 4.14
N LYS A 141 19.54 -6.16 4.69
CA LYS A 141 20.92 -6.09 5.17
C LYS A 141 21.16 -7.13 6.28
N GLY A 142 20.27 -7.26 7.25
CA GLY A 142 20.36 -8.23 8.34
C GLY A 142 20.41 -9.67 7.84
N MET A 143 19.65 -9.99 6.78
CA MET A 143 19.75 -11.28 6.10
C MET A 143 21.16 -11.51 5.51
N PHE A 144 21.74 -10.53 4.81
CA PHE A 144 23.09 -10.65 4.25
C PHE A 144 24.17 -10.70 5.34
N ASP A 145 24.00 -9.96 6.44
CA ASP A 145 24.89 -10.02 7.61
C ASP A 145 24.87 -11.42 8.24
N ALA A 146 23.69 -12.05 8.39
CA ALA A 146 23.56 -13.41 8.91
C ALA A 146 24.21 -14.47 8.00
N LEU A 147 24.22 -14.23 6.68
CA LEU A 147 24.93 -15.06 5.70
C LEU A 147 26.44 -14.78 5.65
N ASN A 148 26.93 -13.80 6.42
CA ASN A 148 28.30 -13.29 6.34
C ASN A 148 28.68 -12.87 4.90
N SER A 149 27.72 -12.28 4.18
CA SER A 149 27.89 -11.81 2.81
C SER A 149 27.96 -10.29 2.78
N PRO A 150 28.86 -9.69 1.98
CA PRO A 150 29.01 -8.24 1.93
C PRO A 150 27.76 -7.58 1.36
N PHE A 151 27.40 -6.41 1.90
CA PHE A 151 26.29 -5.59 1.44
C PHE A 151 26.70 -4.11 1.44
N PHE A 152 26.05 -3.28 0.61
CA PHE A 152 26.39 -1.85 0.58
C PHE A 152 25.81 -1.14 1.81
N THR A 153 26.41 0.00 2.16
CA THR A 153 26.06 0.73 3.38
C THR A 153 24.70 1.44 3.27
N PRO A 154 24.03 1.76 4.39
CA PRO A 154 22.83 2.58 4.39
C PRO A 154 23.02 3.91 3.64
N GLN A 155 24.18 4.55 3.76
CA GLN A 155 24.50 5.79 3.06
C GLN A 155 24.53 5.59 1.54
N THR A 156 25.07 4.45 1.09
CA THR A 156 25.06 4.10 -0.34
C THR A 156 23.62 3.88 -0.82
N PHE A 157 22.80 3.15 -0.06
CA PHE A 157 21.39 2.95 -0.38
C PHE A 157 20.63 4.27 -0.50
N ASN A 158 20.77 5.15 0.51
CA ASN A 158 20.11 6.45 0.55
C ASN A 158 20.52 7.35 -0.60
N ARG A 159 21.82 7.37 -0.95
CA ARG A 159 22.30 8.12 -2.10
C ARG A 159 21.71 7.59 -3.42
N LEU A 160 21.64 6.27 -3.59
CA LEU A 160 21.14 5.67 -4.82
C LEU A 160 19.62 5.82 -4.98
N LYS A 161 18.88 5.64 -3.88
CA LYS A 161 17.42 5.78 -3.93
C LYS A 161 17.00 7.21 -4.25
N SER A 162 17.57 8.19 -3.55
CA SER A 162 17.18 9.60 -3.72
C SER A 162 17.60 10.13 -5.09
N LYS A 163 18.72 9.67 -5.63
CA LYS A 163 19.28 10.18 -6.88
C LYS A 163 18.70 9.55 -8.15
N TYR A 164 18.23 8.30 -8.07
CA TYR A 164 17.82 7.56 -9.27
C TYR A 164 16.47 6.88 -9.12
N VAL A 165 16.21 6.21 -8.00
CA VAL A 165 15.02 5.35 -7.88
C VAL A 165 13.77 6.16 -7.57
N TYR A 166 13.83 7.17 -6.70
CA TYR A 166 12.68 8.01 -6.36
C TYR A 166 12.16 8.76 -7.60
N ASP A 167 13.06 9.36 -8.38
CA ASP A 167 12.70 10.00 -9.64
C ASP A 167 12.12 9.01 -10.65
N ALA A 168 12.67 7.80 -10.75
CA ALA A 168 12.14 6.76 -11.63
C ALA A 168 10.72 6.34 -11.25
N ILE A 169 10.43 6.22 -9.94
CA ILE A 169 9.08 5.95 -9.43
C ILE A 169 8.15 7.11 -9.79
N GLY A 170 8.58 8.35 -9.62
CA GLY A 170 7.79 9.53 -9.98
C GLY A 170 7.43 9.57 -11.47
N VAL A 171 8.40 9.27 -12.35
CA VAL A 171 8.18 9.18 -13.80
C VAL A 171 7.17 8.08 -14.15
N TYR A 172 7.36 6.86 -13.61
CA TYR A 172 6.44 5.75 -13.88
C TYR A 172 5.04 6.02 -13.32
N TYR A 173 4.95 6.57 -12.11
CA TYR A 173 3.70 6.97 -11.49
C TYR A 173 2.92 7.93 -12.39
N ASN A 174 3.56 8.97 -12.92
CA ASN A 174 2.91 9.93 -13.81
C ASN A 174 2.40 9.25 -15.09
N GLN A 175 3.21 8.37 -15.70
CA GLN A 175 2.79 7.60 -16.88
C GLN A 175 1.59 6.69 -16.62
N GLU A 176 1.50 6.13 -15.42
CA GLU A 176 0.35 5.30 -15.05
C GLU A 176 -0.89 6.16 -14.76
N MET A 177 -0.71 7.31 -14.10
CA MET A 177 -1.82 8.24 -13.86
C MET A 177 -2.39 8.83 -15.15
N GLU A 178 -1.56 9.07 -16.17
CA GLU A 178 -2.03 9.44 -17.51
C GLU A 178 -3.02 8.39 -18.06
N LYS A 179 -2.72 7.10 -17.93
CA LYS A 179 -3.63 6.01 -18.34
C LYS A 179 -4.92 6.01 -17.52
N VAL A 180 -4.84 6.28 -16.22
CA VAL A 180 -6.03 6.38 -15.35
C VAL A 180 -6.92 7.53 -15.82
N VAL A 181 -6.34 8.70 -16.07
CA VAL A 181 -7.05 9.88 -16.57
C VAL A 181 -7.72 9.59 -17.92
N GLU A 182 -7.02 8.94 -18.86
CA GLU A 182 -7.60 8.51 -20.14
C GLU A 182 -8.83 7.62 -19.96
N VAL A 183 -8.78 6.65 -19.04
CA VAL A 183 -9.92 5.76 -18.74
C VAL A 183 -11.10 6.54 -18.17
N LEU A 184 -10.84 7.49 -17.28
CA LEU A 184 -11.89 8.31 -16.66
C LEU A 184 -12.55 9.25 -17.69
N GLN A 185 -11.75 9.92 -18.53
CA GLN A 185 -12.23 10.79 -19.61
C GLN A 185 -13.10 10.01 -20.61
N GLN A 186 -12.70 8.79 -20.98
CA GLN A 186 -13.49 7.93 -21.87
C GLN A 186 -14.87 7.61 -21.28
N ARG A 187 -14.94 7.34 -19.97
CA ARG A 187 -16.21 7.08 -19.28
C ARG A 187 -17.10 8.31 -19.22
N VAL A 188 -16.54 9.47 -18.89
CA VAL A 188 -17.29 10.74 -18.89
C VAL A 188 -17.81 11.08 -20.29
N SER A 189 -16.99 10.86 -21.31
CA SER A 189 -17.39 11.03 -22.72
C SER A 189 -18.52 10.08 -23.16
N ALA A 190 -18.59 8.89 -22.56
CA ALA A 190 -19.69 7.94 -22.78
C ALA A 190 -20.99 8.31 -22.04
N SER A 191 -21.09 9.55 -21.52
CA SER A 191 -22.20 10.05 -20.70
C SER A 191 -22.35 9.37 -19.34
N GLU A 192 -21.27 8.80 -18.80
CA GLU A 192 -21.22 8.34 -17.41
C GLU A 192 -20.61 9.41 -16.51
N SER A 193 -21.36 9.95 -15.55
CA SER A 193 -20.74 10.79 -14.51
C SER A 193 -19.87 9.94 -13.57
N LEU A 194 -18.78 10.52 -13.10
CA LEU A 194 -17.90 9.86 -12.13
C LEU A 194 -18.56 9.84 -10.75
N HIS A 195 -18.45 8.68 -10.11
CA HIS A 195 -18.84 8.48 -8.73
C HIS A 195 -17.59 8.14 -7.94
N LEU A 196 -17.24 9.01 -7.00
CA LEU A 196 -15.98 8.92 -6.27
C LEU A 196 -16.21 8.32 -4.88
N CYS A 197 -15.19 7.69 -4.34
CA CYS A 197 -15.08 7.38 -2.92
C CYS A 197 -13.69 7.78 -2.39
N GLY A 198 -13.60 8.06 -1.10
CA GLY A 198 -12.33 8.47 -0.51
C GLY A 198 -12.30 8.31 0.99
N ASP A 199 -11.08 8.13 1.50
CA ASP A 199 -10.78 7.88 2.90
C ASP A 199 -9.37 8.34 3.27
N GLY A 200 -9.16 8.68 4.54
CA GLY A 200 -7.90 9.11 5.12
C GLY A 200 -7.26 8.05 6.01
N SER A 201 -6.05 7.62 5.69
CA SER A 201 -5.25 6.71 6.52
C SER A 201 -4.09 7.45 7.19
N PHE A 202 -3.84 7.13 8.45
CA PHE A 202 -2.77 7.71 9.26
C PHE A 202 -1.59 6.75 9.44
N ASP A 203 -0.40 7.29 9.64
CA ASP A 203 0.85 6.54 9.84
C ASP A 203 0.99 5.91 11.23
N SER A 204 0.41 6.53 12.27
CA SER A 204 0.42 6.01 13.63
C SER A 204 -0.94 6.18 14.32
N ARG A 205 -1.13 5.46 15.43
CA ARG A 205 -2.36 5.54 16.23
C ARG A 205 -2.42 6.82 17.06
N GLY A 206 -3.63 7.31 17.32
CA GLY A 206 -3.87 8.38 18.28
C GLY A 206 -3.58 9.80 17.77
N HIS A 207 -3.53 10.77 18.69
CA HIS A 207 -3.40 12.19 18.38
C HIS A 207 -1.97 12.65 17.99
N SER A 208 -1.03 11.72 17.88
CA SER A 208 0.38 11.93 17.54
C SER A 208 0.72 11.64 16.07
N ALA A 209 -0.26 11.26 15.25
CA ALA A 209 -0.06 10.99 13.82
C ALA A 209 0.69 12.14 13.12
N LEU A 210 1.75 11.78 12.40
CA LEU A 210 2.60 12.71 11.68
C LEU A 210 2.12 12.86 10.24
N PHE A 211 1.66 11.77 9.63
CA PHE A 211 1.17 11.76 8.26
C PHE A 211 -0.30 11.32 8.17
N CYS A 212 -1.04 11.96 7.29
CA CYS A 212 -2.34 11.52 6.80
C CYS A 212 -2.26 11.41 5.28
N ARG A 213 -2.47 10.21 4.75
CA ARG A 213 -2.69 9.96 3.33
C ARG A 213 -4.19 9.96 3.08
N TYR A 214 -4.67 10.92 2.32
CA TYR A 214 -6.04 10.90 1.81
C TYR A 214 -6.04 10.41 0.36
N VAL A 215 -6.96 9.50 0.02
CA VAL A 215 -7.03 8.87 -1.30
C VAL A 215 -8.40 9.12 -1.89
N ILE A 216 -8.46 9.38 -3.20
CA ILE A 216 -9.68 9.40 -3.99
C ILE A 216 -9.61 8.30 -5.04
N MET A 217 -10.67 7.52 -5.09
CA MET A 217 -10.85 6.38 -5.99
C MET A 217 -12.14 6.57 -6.78
N ASP A 218 -12.15 6.13 -8.03
CA ASP A 218 -13.39 5.98 -8.79
C ASP A 218 -14.13 4.72 -8.31
N ALA A 219 -15.37 4.88 -7.85
CA ALA A 219 -16.12 3.83 -7.18
C ALA A 219 -16.55 2.69 -8.12
N VAL A 220 -16.51 2.90 -9.45
CA VAL A 220 -16.90 1.91 -10.45
C VAL A 220 -15.69 1.08 -10.90
N SER A 221 -14.67 1.71 -11.48
CA SER A 221 -13.43 1.05 -11.96
C SER A 221 -12.51 0.62 -10.83
N LYS A 222 -12.70 1.18 -9.63
CA LYS A 222 -11.85 1.00 -8.45
C LYS A 222 -10.41 1.49 -8.66
N LEU A 223 -10.15 2.34 -9.65
CA LEU A 223 -8.85 2.97 -9.87
C LEU A 223 -8.65 4.12 -8.90
N VAL A 224 -7.46 4.20 -8.30
CA VAL A 224 -7.04 5.36 -7.52
C VAL A 224 -6.71 6.50 -8.49
N ILE A 225 -7.39 7.64 -8.30
CA ILE A 225 -7.32 8.82 -9.18
C ILE A 225 -6.35 9.85 -8.61
N ASN A 226 -6.38 10.03 -7.30
CA ASN A 226 -5.57 11.05 -6.65
C ASN A 226 -5.26 10.66 -5.21
N TYR A 227 -4.16 11.20 -4.70
CA TYR A 227 -3.85 11.15 -3.29
C TYR A 227 -3.25 12.48 -2.83
N GLU A 228 -3.41 12.78 -1.54
CA GLU A 228 -2.73 13.87 -0.88
C GLU A 228 -2.10 13.37 0.42
N VAL A 229 -0.82 13.65 0.62
CA VAL A 229 -0.12 13.39 1.89
C VAL A 229 -0.04 14.70 2.67
N ILE A 230 -0.70 14.75 3.82
CA ILE A 230 -0.63 15.85 4.77
C ILE A 230 0.33 15.46 5.88
N GLN A 231 1.40 16.23 6.03
CA GLN A 231 2.34 16.10 7.14
C GLN A 231 2.07 17.18 8.18
N ARG A 232 2.00 16.79 9.44
CA ARG A 232 2.01 17.71 10.58
C ARG A 232 3.45 18.10 10.90
N LYS A 233 3.72 19.38 11.19
CA LYS A 233 5.03 19.80 11.71
C LYS A 233 4.98 19.97 13.22
N SER A 234 6.11 19.75 13.89
CA SER A 234 6.24 20.01 15.32
C SER A 234 5.99 21.48 15.62
N GLY A 235 5.05 21.75 16.54
CA GLY A 235 4.65 23.11 16.90
C GLY A 235 3.44 23.67 16.13
N ASP A 236 2.95 22.96 15.11
CA ASP A 236 1.74 23.36 14.40
C ASP A 236 0.49 23.25 15.30
N ALA A 237 -0.44 24.19 15.11
CA ALA A 237 -1.78 24.09 15.68
C ALA A 237 -2.47 22.80 15.19
N ARG A 238 -3.36 22.24 16.02
CA ARG A 238 -4.10 21.04 15.66
C ARG A 238 -4.96 21.31 14.43
N ILE A 239 -4.59 20.70 13.30
CA ILE A 239 -5.35 20.71 12.05
C ILE A 239 -6.10 19.39 11.87
N ASP A 240 -7.26 19.45 11.22
CA ASP A 240 -7.96 18.27 10.73
C ASP A 240 -7.32 17.83 9.42
N MET A 241 -6.30 16.96 9.52
CA MET A 241 -5.50 16.54 8.36
C MET A 241 -6.34 15.80 7.32
N GLU A 242 -7.30 14.99 7.76
CA GLU A 242 -8.21 14.25 6.88
C GLU A 242 -9.05 15.22 6.05
N LYS A 243 -9.67 16.22 6.69
CA LYS A 243 -10.42 17.26 5.97
C LYS A 243 -9.55 18.01 4.96
N VAL A 244 -8.33 18.38 5.34
CA VAL A 244 -7.41 19.11 4.45
C VAL A 244 -6.98 18.24 3.27
N GLY A 245 -6.65 16.97 3.51
CA GLY A 245 -6.30 16.01 2.47
C GLY A 245 -7.46 15.76 1.51
N CYS A 246 -8.66 15.57 2.05
CA CYS A 246 -9.91 15.44 1.30
C CYS A 246 -10.16 16.64 0.39
N GLU A 247 -10.10 17.85 0.96
CA GLU A 247 -10.37 19.07 0.21
C GLU A 247 -9.41 19.24 -0.97
N LYS A 248 -8.11 19.10 -0.73
CA LYS A 248 -7.08 19.29 -1.76
C LYS A 248 -7.16 18.23 -2.86
N SER A 249 -7.31 16.96 -2.48
CA SER A 249 -7.39 15.87 -3.45
C SER A 249 -8.66 15.98 -4.29
N LEU A 250 -9.81 16.28 -3.68
CA LEU A 250 -11.08 16.43 -4.39
C LEU A 250 -11.04 17.65 -5.32
N GLN A 251 -10.46 18.76 -4.87
CA GLN A 251 -10.29 19.95 -5.70
C GLN A 251 -9.49 19.65 -6.96
N LYS A 252 -8.35 18.94 -6.85
CA LYS A 252 -7.53 18.55 -8.01
C LYS A 252 -8.33 17.72 -9.01
N VAL A 253 -9.03 16.68 -8.54
CA VAL A 253 -9.84 15.80 -9.42
C VAL A 253 -10.97 16.57 -10.10
N VAL A 254 -11.67 17.43 -9.36
CA VAL A 254 -12.77 18.23 -9.91
C VAL A 254 -12.28 19.25 -10.93
N GLU A 255 -11.16 19.92 -10.68
CA GLU A 255 -10.57 20.88 -11.61
C GLU A 255 -10.11 20.19 -12.90
N GLU A 256 -9.39 19.07 -12.79
CA GLU A 256 -8.91 18.27 -13.93
C GLU A 256 -10.07 17.79 -14.81
N MET A 257 -11.15 17.28 -14.21
CA MET A 257 -12.32 16.80 -14.96
C MET A 257 -13.19 17.93 -15.51
N ARG A 258 -13.28 19.06 -14.80
CA ARG A 258 -14.10 20.20 -15.22
C ARG A 258 -13.55 20.86 -16.47
N ASP A 259 -12.22 20.99 -16.57
CA ASP A 259 -11.58 21.71 -17.66
C ASP A 259 -11.85 21.03 -19.03
N GLU A 260 -12.13 19.72 -19.03
CA GLU A 260 -12.41 18.94 -20.24
C GLU A 260 -13.90 18.59 -20.45
N HIS A 261 -14.64 18.31 -19.37
CA HIS A 261 -15.99 17.75 -19.44
C HIS A 261 -17.06 18.57 -18.72
N GLY A 262 -16.69 19.72 -18.14
CA GLY A 262 -17.61 20.64 -17.46
C GLY A 262 -17.98 20.21 -16.03
N GLU A 263 -18.87 20.98 -15.40
CA GLU A 263 -19.18 20.86 -13.97
C GLU A 263 -19.90 19.55 -13.57
N SER A 264 -20.46 18.82 -14.53
CA SER A 264 -21.22 17.57 -14.29
C SER A 264 -20.38 16.29 -14.43
N ALA A 265 -19.06 16.43 -14.60
CA ALA A 265 -18.17 15.29 -14.75
C ALA A 265 -18.12 14.41 -13.48
N VAL A 266 -18.24 15.02 -12.29
CA VAL A 266 -18.30 14.30 -11.01
C VAL A 266 -19.70 14.45 -10.42
N SER A 267 -20.44 13.35 -10.33
CA SER A 267 -21.82 13.34 -9.80
C SER A 267 -21.87 13.21 -8.29
N SER A 268 -21.08 12.31 -7.71
CA SER A 268 -21.17 12.02 -6.28
C SER A 268 -19.85 11.69 -5.64
N PHE A 269 -19.76 11.88 -4.32
CA PHE A 269 -18.62 11.49 -3.52
C PHE A 269 -19.07 10.80 -2.23
N THR A 270 -18.59 9.58 -2.01
CA THR A 270 -18.89 8.77 -0.83
C THR A 270 -17.70 8.76 0.12
N THR A 271 -17.91 9.15 1.37
CA THR A 271 -16.88 9.12 2.42
C THR A 271 -17.41 8.52 3.71
N ASP A 272 -16.51 8.26 4.64
CA ASP A 272 -16.86 7.90 6.01
C ASP A 272 -17.66 9.01 6.72
N ARG A 273 -18.26 8.66 7.86
CA ARG A 273 -19.14 9.58 8.59
C ARG A 273 -18.36 10.65 9.36
N SER A 274 -17.70 11.55 8.65
CA SER A 274 -16.98 12.70 9.19
C SER A 274 -17.80 14.00 9.05
N LYS A 275 -18.10 14.65 10.18
CA LYS A 275 -18.86 15.92 10.19
C LYS A 275 -18.08 17.06 9.51
N SER A 276 -16.76 17.10 9.70
CA SER A 276 -15.91 18.16 9.17
C SER A 276 -15.76 18.06 7.65
N VAL A 277 -15.59 16.83 7.13
CA VAL A 277 -15.57 16.52 5.70
C VAL A 277 -16.93 16.82 5.07
N ALA A 278 -18.03 16.33 5.65
CA ALA A 278 -19.37 16.58 5.12
C ALA A 278 -19.73 18.08 5.05
N LEU A 279 -19.34 18.86 6.08
CA LEU A 279 -19.52 20.31 6.07
C LEU A 279 -18.65 20.99 5.02
N MET A 280 -17.41 20.54 4.83
CA MET A 280 -16.49 21.07 3.82
C MET A 280 -17.06 20.86 2.41
N ILE A 281 -17.50 19.65 2.11
CA ILE A 281 -18.06 19.29 0.80
C ILE A 281 -19.32 20.11 0.52
N SER A 282 -20.24 20.19 1.48
CA SER A 282 -21.47 21.00 1.32
C SER A 282 -21.22 22.48 1.03
N LYS A 283 -20.08 23.03 1.48
CA LYS A 283 -19.75 24.44 1.32
C LYS A 283 -18.94 24.72 0.06
N LYS A 284 -18.03 23.82 -0.32
CA LYS A 284 -17.05 24.04 -1.40
C LYS A 284 -17.38 23.30 -2.69
N PHE A 285 -18.14 22.21 -2.60
CA PHE A 285 -18.43 21.30 -3.70
C PHE A 285 -19.95 21.05 -3.77
N SER A 286 -20.75 22.12 -3.79
CA SER A 286 -22.21 22.04 -3.74
C SER A 286 -22.87 21.32 -4.92
N ASN A 287 -22.13 21.17 -6.03
CA ASN A 287 -22.60 20.47 -7.22
C ASN A 287 -22.39 18.94 -7.16
N ILE A 288 -21.73 18.45 -6.10
CA ILE A 288 -21.43 17.03 -5.90
C ILE A 288 -22.34 16.48 -4.80
N ASP A 289 -23.06 15.41 -5.12
CA ASP A 289 -23.88 14.71 -4.14
C ASP A 289 -22.98 13.96 -3.14
N HIS A 290 -22.99 14.40 -1.88
CA HIS A 290 -22.18 13.79 -0.83
C HIS A 290 -22.96 12.71 -0.06
N PHE A 291 -22.44 11.49 -0.14
CA PHE A 291 -22.96 10.33 0.56
C PHE A 291 -22.05 9.82 1.67
N PHE A 292 -22.65 9.18 2.67
CA PHE A 292 -21.95 8.41 3.68
C PHE A 292 -21.79 6.97 3.26
N ASP A 293 -20.67 6.37 3.66
CA ASP A 293 -20.42 4.95 3.47
C ASP A 293 -21.53 4.08 4.09
N SER A 294 -22.06 3.18 3.27
CA SER A 294 -23.17 2.30 3.65
C SER A 294 -22.73 1.17 4.57
N TRP A 295 -21.53 0.64 4.36
CA TRP A 295 -21.00 -0.47 5.16
C TRP A 295 -20.76 -0.05 6.60
N HIS A 296 -20.02 1.04 6.83
CA HIS A 296 -19.75 1.62 8.14
C HIS A 296 -21.04 2.01 8.86
N TYR A 297 -22.00 2.59 8.13
CA TYR A 297 -23.30 2.96 8.71
C TYR A 297 -24.06 1.73 9.21
N ILE A 298 -24.21 0.71 8.36
CA ILE A 298 -24.95 -0.52 8.69
C ILE A 298 -24.22 -1.31 9.76
N ARG A 299 -22.89 -1.50 9.65
CA ARG A 299 -22.05 -2.19 10.63
C ARG A 299 -22.19 -1.57 12.01
N GLY A 300 -22.14 -0.24 12.11
CA GLY A 300 -22.27 0.46 13.39
C GLY A 300 -23.64 0.23 14.06
N ILE A 301 -24.71 0.11 13.28
CA ILE A 301 -26.04 -0.24 13.80
C ILE A 301 -26.09 -1.72 14.20
N ALA A 302 -25.62 -2.61 13.33
CA ALA A 302 -25.64 -4.05 13.53
C ALA A 302 -24.90 -4.45 14.82
N LEU A 303 -23.69 -3.91 15.04
CA LEU A 303 -22.90 -4.20 16.25
C LEU A 303 -23.60 -3.76 17.54
N GLU A 304 -24.19 -2.56 17.55
CA GLU A 304 -24.93 -2.04 18.70
C GLU A 304 -26.19 -2.89 18.99
N VAL A 305 -26.89 -3.30 17.93
CA VAL A 305 -28.06 -4.19 18.03
C VAL A 305 -27.64 -5.57 18.53
N PHE A 306 -26.62 -6.21 17.93
CA PHE A 306 -26.16 -7.54 18.33
C PHE A 306 -25.68 -7.58 19.78
N ARG A 307 -25.02 -6.51 20.25
CA ARG A 307 -24.60 -6.38 21.65
C ARG A 307 -25.79 -6.35 22.62
N GLN A 308 -26.89 -5.70 22.25
CA GLN A 308 -28.08 -5.56 23.10
C GLN A 308 -29.11 -6.70 22.93
N CYS A 309 -29.08 -7.38 21.78
CA CYS A 309 -30.01 -8.42 21.37
C CYS A 309 -29.44 -9.84 21.45
N SER A 310 -28.56 -10.12 22.42
CA SER A 310 -28.01 -11.49 22.64
C SER A 310 -29.09 -12.55 22.89
N PHE A 311 -30.29 -12.14 23.32
CA PHE A 311 -31.45 -13.01 23.53
C PHE A 311 -32.24 -13.33 22.25
N TYR A 312 -31.90 -12.69 21.12
CA TYR A 312 -32.64 -12.75 19.87
C TYR A 312 -31.80 -13.46 18.80
N LYS A 313 -32.36 -14.52 18.21
CA LYS A 313 -31.69 -15.26 17.14
C LYS A 313 -32.04 -14.60 15.80
N PHE A 314 -31.09 -13.88 15.23
CA PHE A 314 -31.27 -13.26 13.92
C PHE A 314 -31.15 -14.31 12.80
N LYS A 315 -32.05 -14.25 11.82
CA LYS A 315 -31.95 -14.97 10.56
C LYS A 315 -31.09 -14.14 9.61
N ILE A 316 -30.08 -14.76 9.00
CA ILE A 316 -29.31 -14.14 7.92
C ILE A 316 -30.11 -14.29 6.65
N VAL A 317 -30.26 -13.18 5.92
CA VAL A 317 -30.90 -13.14 4.61
C VAL A 317 -29.91 -12.55 3.61
N TYR A 318 -29.86 -13.11 2.40
CA TYR A 318 -28.94 -12.71 1.33
C TYR A 318 -29.55 -11.72 0.35
N GLU A 319 -30.87 -11.68 0.33
CA GLU A 319 -31.69 -10.76 -0.42
C GLU A 319 -32.90 -10.42 0.43
N CYS A 320 -33.56 -9.30 0.15
CA CYS A 320 -34.74 -8.96 0.91
C CYS A 320 -35.87 -9.94 0.53
N GLU A 321 -36.38 -10.69 1.52
CA GLU A 321 -37.46 -11.65 1.30
C GLU A 321 -38.84 -10.96 1.21
N HIS A 322 -38.89 -9.71 0.72
CA HIS A 322 -40.11 -8.91 0.63
C HIS A 322 -40.47 -8.56 -0.82
N GLN A 323 -41.77 -8.49 -1.09
CA GLN A 323 -42.29 -7.86 -2.30
C GLN A 323 -42.07 -6.34 -2.26
N ASP A 324 -42.52 -5.61 -3.28
CA ASP A 324 -42.45 -4.16 -3.27
C ASP A 324 -43.16 -3.63 -2.00
N ILE A 325 -42.60 -2.62 -1.33
CA ILE A 325 -43.07 -2.12 0.00
C ILE A 325 -44.56 -1.73 0.01
N ARG A 326 -45.18 -1.60 -1.16
CA ARG A 326 -46.58 -1.23 -1.35
C ARG A 326 -47.55 -2.41 -1.30
N ASP A 327 -47.06 -3.64 -1.36
CA ASP A 327 -47.86 -4.87 -1.50
C ASP A 327 -47.92 -5.72 -0.22
N TYR A 328 -47.47 -5.19 0.93
CA TYR A 328 -47.46 -5.91 2.21
C TYR A 328 -48.86 -6.30 2.71
N GLY A 329 -49.01 -7.55 3.13
CA GLY A 329 -50.11 -8.04 3.97
C GLY A 329 -49.70 -8.10 5.45
N GLU A 330 -50.68 -8.12 6.37
CA GLU A 330 -50.42 -8.23 7.82
C GLU A 330 -49.78 -9.57 8.26
N ASP A 331 -49.68 -10.55 7.35
CA ASP A 331 -49.28 -11.93 7.62
C ASP A 331 -47.83 -12.27 7.21
N ASP A 332 -47.05 -11.31 6.70
CA ASP A 332 -45.65 -11.56 6.33
C ASP A 332 -44.76 -11.72 7.58
N GLU A 333 -43.87 -12.72 7.60
CA GLU A 333 -43.07 -13.19 8.77
C GLU A 333 -41.96 -12.22 9.25
N PHE A 334 -42.15 -10.91 9.11
CA PHE A 334 -41.26 -9.87 9.62
C PHE A 334 -41.69 -9.51 11.06
N LEU A 335 -40.80 -9.68 12.04
CA LEU A 335 -40.93 -9.28 13.47
C LEU A 335 -42.37 -8.98 13.95
N SER A 336 -43.02 -9.93 14.62
CA SER A 336 -44.45 -9.78 14.97
C SER A 336 -44.67 -8.87 16.19
N LEU A 337 -45.56 -7.89 16.06
CA LEU A 337 -46.04 -7.08 17.19
C LEU A 337 -46.78 -7.90 18.27
N LYS A 338 -47.21 -9.12 17.94
CA LYS A 338 -47.86 -10.05 18.89
C LYS A 338 -46.82 -10.78 19.76
N ASN A 339 -45.56 -10.88 19.31
CA ASN A 339 -44.49 -11.59 20.00
C ASN A 339 -43.66 -10.64 20.86
N LYS A 340 -43.62 -10.88 22.18
CA LYS A 340 -42.86 -10.04 23.12
C LYS A 340 -41.37 -9.97 22.82
N LYS A 341 -40.76 -11.03 22.27
CA LYS A 341 -39.33 -11.04 21.90
C LYS A 341 -39.06 -10.12 20.71
N ASP A 342 -39.92 -10.18 19.69
CA ASP A 342 -39.81 -9.37 18.48
C ASP A 342 -40.03 -7.88 18.80
N VAL A 343 -41.05 -7.57 19.62
CA VAL A 343 -41.29 -6.20 20.10
C VAL A 343 -40.09 -5.65 20.87
N LYS A 344 -39.47 -6.47 21.72
CA LYS A 344 -38.26 -6.06 22.46
C LYS A 344 -37.09 -5.79 21.51
N ALA A 345 -36.86 -6.63 20.51
CA ALA A 345 -35.82 -6.44 19.51
C ALA A 345 -36.07 -5.18 18.65
N LEU A 346 -37.32 -4.96 18.23
CA LEU A 346 -37.75 -3.76 17.49
C LEU A 346 -37.51 -2.48 18.31
N ASN A 347 -37.86 -2.47 19.59
CA ASN A 347 -37.62 -1.31 20.47
C ASN A 347 -36.11 -1.02 20.62
N ILE A 348 -35.27 -2.04 20.67
CA ILE A 348 -33.80 -1.88 20.71
C ILE A 348 -33.29 -1.30 19.38
N LEU A 349 -33.78 -1.79 18.24
CA LEU A 349 -33.44 -1.23 16.94
C LEU A 349 -33.88 0.24 16.83
N MET A 350 -35.12 0.55 17.16
CA MET A 350 -35.66 1.91 17.12
C MET A 350 -34.88 2.86 18.02
N SER A 351 -34.65 2.48 19.28
CA SER A 351 -33.82 3.30 20.19
C SER A 351 -32.39 3.45 19.68
N THR A 352 -31.82 2.44 19.02
CA THR A 352 -30.48 2.50 18.41
C THR A 352 -30.43 3.47 17.23
N LEU A 353 -31.50 3.55 16.43
CA LEU A 353 -31.65 4.49 15.31
C LEU A 353 -31.92 5.92 15.79
N GLU A 354 -32.70 6.08 16.86
CA GLU A 354 -32.99 7.39 17.48
C GLU A 354 -31.76 8.00 18.18
N LYS A 355 -30.74 7.20 18.49
CA LYS A 355 -29.47 7.72 19.06
C LYS A 355 -28.74 8.61 18.06
N GLY A 356 -28.60 9.88 18.43
CA GLY A 356 -27.80 10.87 17.70
C GLY A 356 -28.45 11.24 16.36
N ASP A 357 -27.65 11.29 15.30
CA ASP A 357 -28.11 11.74 13.97
C ASP A 357 -28.29 10.58 12.97
N LYS A 358 -28.42 9.33 13.46
CA LYS A 358 -28.47 8.14 12.58
C LYS A 358 -29.68 8.17 11.64
N LEU A 359 -30.86 8.57 12.12
CA LEU A 359 -32.07 8.66 11.29
C LEU A 359 -31.99 9.70 10.17
N ASN A 360 -31.24 10.80 10.34
CA ASN A 360 -31.02 11.73 9.23
C ASN A 360 -29.87 11.26 8.35
N ALA A 361 -28.83 10.67 8.94
CA ALA A 361 -27.70 10.14 8.21
C ALA A 361 -28.11 9.04 7.22
N ILE A 362 -29.12 8.22 7.51
CA ILE A 362 -29.61 7.18 6.56
C ILE A 362 -30.04 7.77 5.22
N LYS A 363 -30.59 9.00 5.21
CA LYS A 363 -31.03 9.70 4.00
C LYS A 363 -29.86 10.11 3.11
N ARG A 364 -28.64 10.08 3.66
CA ARG A 364 -27.39 10.41 2.99
C ARG A 364 -26.49 9.20 2.81
N VAL A 365 -26.91 8.01 3.24
CA VAL A 365 -26.14 6.79 3.00
C VAL A 365 -26.15 6.50 1.50
N SER A 366 -24.99 6.18 0.93
CA SER A 366 -24.85 5.88 -0.48
C SER A 366 -25.65 4.61 -0.82
N PRO A 367 -26.60 4.68 -1.77
CA PRO A 367 -27.34 3.50 -2.20
C PRO A 367 -26.56 2.67 -3.24
N PHE A 368 -25.44 3.20 -3.77
CA PHE A 368 -24.74 2.63 -4.91
C PHE A 368 -23.31 2.19 -4.62
N TYR A 369 -22.61 2.90 -3.73
CA TYR A 369 -21.16 2.76 -3.54
C TYR A 369 -20.76 2.70 -2.06
N ALA A 370 -19.64 2.06 -1.78
CA ALA A 370 -19.03 1.95 -0.46
C ALA A 370 -17.52 2.24 -0.53
N THR A 371 -16.90 2.50 0.62
CA THR A 371 -15.47 2.78 0.81
C THR A 371 -14.62 1.53 0.97
N SER A 372 -15.21 0.33 0.92
CA SER A 372 -14.51 -0.97 1.08
C SER A 372 -13.28 -1.14 0.17
N SER A 373 -13.35 -0.65 -1.07
CA SER A 373 -12.21 -0.67 -2.00
C SER A 373 -11.09 0.29 -1.59
N VAL A 374 -11.44 1.43 -0.99
CA VAL A 374 -10.48 2.39 -0.44
C VAL A 374 -9.85 1.85 0.86
N GLU A 375 -10.62 1.19 1.71
CA GLU A 375 -10.10 0.47 2.88
C GLU A 375 -9.08 -0.60 2.45
N SER A 376 -9.44 -1.42 1.46
CA SER A 376 -8.54 -2.44 0.88
C SER A 376 -7.28 -1.81 0.27
N PHE A 377 -7.38 -0.62 -0.32
CA PHE A 377 -6.22 0.12 -0.77
C PHE A 377 -5.35 0.59 0.41
N ASN A 378 -5.96 1.13 1.45
CA ASN A 378 -5.25 1.61 2.64
C ASN A 378 -4.50 0.47 3.35
N ALA A 379 -5.09 -0.72 3.39
CA ALA A 379 -4.44 -1.98 3.76
C ALA A 379 -3.17 -2.22 2.96
N ARG A 380 -3.31 -2.15 1.64
CA ARG A 380 -2.22 -2.42 0.71
C ARG A 380 -1.14 -1.35 0.79
N ALA A 381 -1.51 -0.11 1.04
CA ALA A 381 -0.55 0.97 1.23
C ALA A 381 0.25 0.81 2.53
N ALA A 382 -0.30 0.16 3.57
CA ALA A 382 0.45 -0.17 4.78
C ALA A 382 1.56 -1.21 4.52
N PHE A 383 1.44 -2.06 3.49
CA PHE A 383 2.53 -2.95 3.07
C PHE A 383 3.75 -2.16 2.57
N TYR A 384 3.52 -1.05 1.87
CA TYR A 384 4.61 -0.20 1.35
C TYR A 384 5.10 0.82 2.39
N ALA A 385 4.23 1.29 3.27
CA ALA A 385 4.55 2.22 4.36
C ALA A 385 3.99 1.66 5.67
N CYS A 386 4.76 0.77 6.30
CA CYS A 386 4.37 0.13 7.55
C CYS A 386 4.30 1.16 8.68
N LYS A 387 3.36 0.98 9.61
CA LYS A 387 3.18 1.88 10.76
C LYS A 387 4.31 1.76 11.80
N ASP A 388 5.07 0.68 11.74
CA ASP A 388 6.16 0.39 12.67
C ASP A 388 7.47 1.09 12.29
N HIS A 389 7.51 1.74 11.12
CA HIS A 389 8.70 2.40 10.59
C HIS A 389 8.43 3.89 10.39
N PHE A 390 9.42 4.71 10.75
CA PHE A 390 9.39 6.12 10.44
C PHE A 390 9.84 6.37 8.99
N TYR A 391 9.12 7.24 8.29
CA TYR A 391 9.50 7.67 6.94
C TYR A 391 9.66 9.18 6.86
N THR A 392 10.65 9.65 6.09
CA THR A 392 10.68 11.06 5.65
C THR A 392 9.45 11.38 4.78
N ASN A 393 9.17 12.67 4.58
CA ASN A 393 8.05 13.10 3.74
C ASN A 393 8.17 12.53 2.31
N ASP A 394 9.36 12.65 1.71
CA ASP A 394 9.63 12.10 0.39
C ASP A 394 9.51 10.57 0.38
N GLY A 395 10.06 9.88 1.39
CA GLY A 395 9.93 8.43 1.53
C GLY A 395 8.47 7.97 1.62
N PHE A 396 7.65 8.62 2.46
CA PHE A 396 6.24 8.29 2.62
C PHE A 396 5.43 8.56 1.34
N LYS A 397 5.74 9.66 0.64
CA LYS A 397 5.14 10.00 -0.65
C LYS A 397 5.48 8.96 -1.72
N ILE A 398 6.76 8.58 -1.85
CA ILE A 398 7.21 7.56 -2.80
C ILE A 398 6.56 6.21 -2.52
N ARG A 399 6.49 5.79 -1.24
CA ARG A 399 5.79 4.56 -0.84
C ARG A 399 4.29 4.62 -1.13
N THR A 400 3.67 5.78 -0.99
CA THR A 400 2.29 6.00 -1.42
C THR A 400 2.12 5.86 -2.93
N GLN A 401 3.04 6.42 -3.74
CA GLN A 401 3.02 6.22 -5.20
C GLN A 401 3.17 4.76 -5.59
N LEU A 402 4.05 4.01 -4.92
CA LEU A 402 4.20 2.57 -5.16
C LEU A 402 2.92 1.79 -4.82
N ALA A 403 2.23 2.15 -3.74
CA ALA A 403 0.94 1.55 -3.40
C ALA A 403 -0.11 1.82 -4.48
N VAL A 404 -0.16 3.04 -5.01
CA VAL A 404 -1.04 3.40 -6.14
C VAL A 404 -0.68 2.60 -7.39
N ILE A 405 0.61 2.55 -7.73
CA ILE A 405 1.11 1.77 -8.88
C ILE A 405 0.68 0.30 -8.77
N ASP A 406 0.92 -0.27 -7.60
CA ASP A 406 0.63 -1.67 -7.36
C ASP A 406 -0.87 -1.98 -7.34
N TRP A 407 -1.70 -1.04 -6.88
CA TRP A 407 -3.15 -1.19 -6.91
C TRP A 407 -3.72 -1.05 -8.31
N ASN A 408 -3.38 0.05 -8.99
CA ASN A 408 -3.90 0.37 -10.32
C ASN A 408 -3.43 -0.64 -11.37
N SER A 409 -2.17 -1.08 -11.33
CA SER A 409 -1.67 -2.15 -12.21
C SER A 409 -2.50 -3.43 -12.08
N LYS A 410 -2.84 -3.87 -10.86
CA LYS A 410 -3.74 -5.02 -10.65
C LYS A 410 -5.12 -4.78 -11.24
N LYS A 411 -5.67 -3.57 -11.12
CA LYS A 411 -6.97 -3.22 -11.71
C LYS A 411 -6.95 -3.22 -13.24
N PHE A 412 -5.87 -2.73 -13.84
CA PHE A 412 -5.67 -2.83 -15.29
C PHE A 412 -5.51 -4.28 -15.76
N GLU A 413 -4.79 -5.12 -15.01
CA GLU A 413 -4.68 -6.55 -15.31
C GLU A 413 -6.03 -7.27 -15.21
N GLU A 414 -6.86 -6.92 -14.21
CA GLU A 414 -8.23 -7.44 -14.07
C GLU A 414 -9.10 -7.03 -15.25
N ALA A 415 -9.10 -5.74 -15.61
CA ALA A 415 -9.86 -5.21 -16.74
C ALA A 415 -9.43 -5.80 -18.09
N SER A 416 -8.14 -6.13 -18.24
CA SER A 416 -7.58 -6.75 -19.45
C SER A 416 -7.76 -8.27 -19.50
N GLY A 417 -8.33 -8.89 -18.45
CA GLY A 417 -8.51 -10.33 -18.35
C GLY A 417 -7.22 -11.13 -18.11
N ILE A 418 -6.11 -10.47 -17.76
CA ILE A 418 -4.84 -11.11 -17.40
C ILE A 418 -4.94 -11.67 -15.97
N ARG A 419 -5.55 -10.90 -15.06
CA ARG A 419 -5.77 -11.29 -13.66
C ARG A 419 -7.17 -11.89 -13.51
N GLN A 420 -7.25 -13.21 -13.45
CA GLN A 420 -8.53 -13.96 -13.45
C GLN A 420 -8.79 -14.60 -12.09
N VAL A 421 -10.06 -14.77 -11.74
CA VAL A 421 -10.49 -15.50 -10.55
C VAL A 421 -10.25 -17.00 -10.78
N ILE A 422 -9.44 -17.61 -9.93
CA ILE A 422 -9.05 -19.04 -9.98
C ILE A 422 -9.74 -19.88 -8.91
N GLY A 423 -10.39 -19.26 -7.93
CA GLY A 423 -11.13 -19.96 -6.90
C GLY A 423 -11.67 -19.03 -5.83
N GLU A 424 -12.17 -19.62 -4.75
CA GLU A 424 -12.61 -18.90 -3.55
C GLU A 424 -11.88 -19.45 -2.33
N LYS A 425 -11.49 -18.55 -1.42
CA LYS A 425 -10.85 -18.91 -0.16
C LYS A 425 -11.72 -18.44 1.00
N PRO A 426 -12.09 -19.34 1.95
CA PRO A 426 -12.82 -18.93 3.14
C PRO A 426 -11.89 -18.13 4.08
N PHE A 427 -12.42 -17.09 4.69
CA PHE A 427 -11.78 -16.33 5.76
C PHE A 427 -12.76 -16.11 6.91
N TYR A 428 -12.26 -16.11 8.13
CA TYR A 428 -13.08 -15.88 9.32
C TYR A 428 -13.12 -14.38 9.64
N ASN A 429 -14.31 -13.79 9.57
CA ASN A 429 -14.58 -12.42 9.95
C ASN A 429 -14.77 -12.33 11.47
N LYS A 430 -13.80 -11.74 12.17
CA LYS A 430 -13.82 -11.62 13.65
C LYS A 430 -14.95 -10.72 14.14
N THR A 431 -15.27 -9.65 13.41
CA THR A 431 -16.37 -8.71 13.72
C THR A 431 -17.73 -9.40 13.74
N THR A 432 -18.06 -10.19 12.70
CA THR A 432 -19.35 -10.88 12.58
C THR A 432 -19.35 -12.28 13.18
N LYS A 433 -18.15 -12.79 13.53
CA LYS A 433 -17.90 -14.17 13.99
C LYS A 433 -18.38 -15.23 13.00
N GLN A 434 -18.14 -15.00 11.70
CA GLN A 434 -18.63 -15.84 10.61
C GLN A 434 -17.55 -16.08 9.56
N TYR A 435 -17.67 -17.18 8.83
CA TYR A 435 -16.88 -17.41 7.63
C TYR A 435 -17.49 -16.66 6.44
N SER A 436 -16.64 -16.03 5.67
CA SER A 436 -16.94 -15.36 4.41
C SER A 436 -15.96 -15.87 3.36
N THR A 437 -16.30 -15.77 2.07
CA THR A 437 -15.36 -16.14 0.99
C THR A 437 -14.73 -14.90 0.37
N ARG A 438 -13.49 -15.05 -0.11
CA ARG A 438 -12.79 -14.08 -0.97
C ARG A 438 -12.43 -14.75 -2.28
N GLU A 439 -12.58 -14.03 -3.37
CA GLU A 439 -12.08 -14.46 -4.67
C GLU A 439 -10.55 -14.55 -4.66
N LEU A 440 -10.03 -15.73 -4.97
CA LEU A 440 -8.62 -15.96 -5.22
C LEU A 440 -8.36 -15.65 -6.70
N LYS A 441 -7.39 -14.78 -6.98
CA LYS A 441 -7.02 -14.37 -8.34
C LYS A 441 -5.63 -14.84 -8.70
N THR A 442 -5.33 -14.94 -10.01
CA THR A 442 -3.96 -15.23 -10.48
C THR A 442 -2.94 -14.22 -9.92
N PRO A 443 -1.68 -14.62 -9.72
CA PRO A 443 -0.62 -13.71 -9.27
C PRO A 443 -0.45 -12.51 -10.21
N ALA A 444 -0.13 -11.34 -9.65
CA ALA A 444 0.21 -10.16 -10.45
C ALA A 444 1.59 -10.38 -11.09
N ASN A 445 1.81 -9.85 -12.30
CA ASN A 445 3.09 -10.05 -12.98
C ASN A 445 4.21 -9.12 -12.47
N TYR A 446 3.84 -8.02 -11.80
CA TYR A 446 4.76 -6.99 -11.27
C TYR A 446 5.78 -6.44 -12.28
N SER A 447 5.45 -6.42 -13.58
CA SER A 447 6.35 -5.95 -14.65
C SER A 447 6.81 -4.52 -14.44
N TRP A 448 5.96 -3.68 -13.84
CA TRP A 448 6.23 -2.30 -13.47
C TRP A 448 7.49 -2.12 -12.61
N ARG A 449 7.85 -3.12 -11.77
CA ARG A 449 9.09 -3.06 -10.97
C ARG A 449 10.34 -3.02 -11.86
N ARG A 450 10.32 -3.83 -12.93
CA ARG A 450 11.40 -3.85 -13.92
C ARG A 450 11.41 -2.59 -14.77
N GLU A 451 10.25 -2.03 -15.09
CA GLU A 451 10.14 -0.77 -15.83
C GLU A 451 10.70 0.40 -15.04
N ILE A 452 10.41 0.50 -13.73
CA ILE A 452 11.00 1.50 -12.83
C ILE A 452 12.53 1.35 -12.79
N LEU A 453 13.05 0.13 -12.69
CA LEU A 453 14.49 -0.10 -12.75
C LEU A 453 15.10 0.38 -14.08
N ASN A 454 14.45 0.10 -15.20
CA ASN A 454 14.90 0.56 -16.51
C ASN A 454 14.88 2.09 -16.62
N ILE A 455 13.88 2.76 -16.03
CA ILE A 455 13.84 4.22 -15.95
C ILE A 455 14.99 4.74 -15.08
N ALA A 456 15.27 4.13 -13.91
CA ALA A 456 16.40 4.52 -13.06
C ALA A 456 17.75 4.38 -13.78
N MET A 457 17.93 3.32 -14.59
CA MET A 457 19.11 3.15 -15.44
C MET A 457 19.22 4.24 -16.51
N ARG A 458 18.10 4.67 -17.12
CA ARG A 458 18.09 5.80 -18.07
C ARG A 458 18.45 7.12 -17.39
N ILE A 459 17.90 7.39 -16.21
CA ILE A 459 18.26 8.58 -15.41
C ILE A 459 19.76 8.57 -15.12
N ARG A 460 20.32 7.41 -14.73
CA ARG A 460 21.76 7.25 -14.52
C ARG A 460 22.58 7.50 -15.79
N PHE A 461 22.09 7.07 -16.94
CA PHE A 461 22.74 7.26 -18.24
C PHE A 461 22.76 8.74 -18.66
N ASP A 462 21.66 9.46 -18.40
CA ASP A 462 21.45 10.86 -18.80
C ASP A 462 22.03 11.89 -17.83
N GLU A 463 22.48 11.47 -16.64
CA GLU A 463 23.09 12.32 -15.63
C GLU A 463 24.19 13.24 -16.23
N SER A 464 23.95 14.56 -16.22
CA SER A 464 24.89 15.61 -16.61
C SER A 464 25.74 16.06 -15.41
N ARG A 465 26.91 16.70 -15.63
CA ARG A 465 27.83 17.07 -14.56
C ARG A 465 27.20 18.19 -13.74
N ASP A 466 26.60 17.88 -12.60
CA ASP A 466 26.59 18.85 -11.53
C ASP A 466 27.97 18.87 -10.86
N VAL A 467 28.54 20.07 -10.85
CA VAL A 467 29.87 20.39 -10.35
C VAL A 467 29.81 20.41 -8.83
N GLY A 468 30.65 19.59 -8.19
CA GLY A 468 30.92 19.67 -6.75
C GLY A 468 30.38 18.48 -5.98
N ASP A 469 31.20 17.45 -5.82
CA ASP A 469 31.23 16.66 -4.59
C ASP A 469 32.64 16.05 -4.54
N ASP A 470 33.46 16.71 -3.74
CA ASP A 470 34.81 16.28 -3.40
C ASP A 470 34.78 14.91 -2.71
N ASP A 471 35.89 14.22 -2.90
CA ASP A 471 36.21 12.96 -2.28
C ASP A 471 36.06 13.07 -0.74
N ASP A 472 35.24 12.22 -0.13
CA ASP A 472 35.43 11.87 1.29
C ASP A 472 35.41 10.34 1.45
N GLU A 473 36.59 9.77 1.26
CA GLU A 473 36.95 8.50 1.87
C GLU A 473 36.99 8.71 3.39
N GLY A 474 35.88 8.43 4.06
CA GLY A 474 35.84 8.10 5.48
C GLY A 474 36.06 9.27 6.45
N THR A 475 34.97 9.90 6.88
CA THR A 475 34.88 10.45 8.22
C THR A 475 33.48 10.18 8.80
N GLU A 476 33.44 9.44 9.92
CA GLU A 476 32.27 9.29 10.77
C GLU A 476 31.91 10.64 11.42
N GLY A 477 30.64 11.06 11.32
CA GLY A 477 30.16 12.21 12.09
C GLY A 477 29.05 13.00 11.39
N GLY A 478 27.87 12.42 11.27
CA GLY A 478 26.66 13.15 10.87
C GLY A 478 25.42 12.33 11.18
N ALA A 479 24.62 12.79 12.14
CA ALA A 479 23.31 12.21 12.42
C ALA A 479 22.35 12.57 11.26
N GLU A 480 22.36 11.76 10.21
CA GLU A 480 21.36 11.81 9.14
C GLU A 480 20.22 10.85 9.47
N SER A 481 18.97 11.32 9.37
CA SER A 481 17.80 10.51 9.69
C SER A 481 17.66 9.37 8.68
N TYR A 482 17.79 8.13 9.17
CA TYR A 482 17.59 6.95 8.36
C TYR A 482 16.08 6.73 8.13
N ASP A 483 15.68 6.45 6.89
CA ASP A 483 14.29 6.24 6.47
C ASP A 483 13.65 4.93 6.96
N ASP A 484 14.36 4.14 7.78
CA ASP A 484 13.95 2.83 8.26
C ASP A 484 14.60 2.64 9.66
N HIS A 485 14.10 3.36 10.67
CA HIS A 485 14.35 2.97 12.05
C HIS A 485 13.23 2.02 12.47
N ASP A 486 13.59 0.80 12.86
CA ASP A 486 12.68 -0.07 13.60
C ASP A 486 12.34 0.63 14.93
N PHE A 487 11.07 0.69 15.28
CA PHE A 487 10.64 1.14 16.61
C PHE A 487 11.16 0.15 17.65
N ASP A 488 12.17 0.54 18.42
CA ASP A 488 12.67 -0.24 19.56
C ASP A 488 11.86 0.12 20.83
N PRO A 489 11.00 -0.77 21.35
CA PRO A 489 10.20 -0.48 22.53
C PRO A 489 11.05 -0.29 23.82
N ASP A 490 12.32 -0.69 23.82
CA ASP A 490 13.23 -0.52 24.97
C ASP A 490 13.90 0.87 25.04
N ASP A 491 13.72 1.75 24.03
CA ASP A 491 14.26 3.12 24.04
C ASP A 491 13.39 4.10 24.88
N CYS A 492 12.38 3.59 25.57
CA CYS A 492 11.52 4.31 26.51
C CYS A 492 11.96 4.15 27.97
N THR A 493 13.25 4.23 28.29
CA THR A 493 13.70 4.41 29.67
C THR A 493 14.82 5.45 29.76
N GLU A 494 14.46 6.68 30.11
CA GLU A 494 15.08 7.51 31.16
C GLU A 494 14.82 9.00 30.91
N SER A 495 13.81 9.53 31.59
CA SER A 495 13.93 10.87 32.18
C SER A 495 13.04 10.96 33.42
N GLN A 496 13.48 10.32 34.49
CA GLN A 496 13.03 10.66 35.84
C GLN A 496 13.74 11.95 36.29
N SER A 497 12.92 12.89 36.77
CA SER A 497 13.19 13.87 37.83
C SER A 497 14.45 14.74 37.73
N VAL A 498 14.24 16.05 37.52
CA VAL A 498 14.84 17.08 38.38
C VAL A 498 13.87 18.27 38.51
N ASN A 499 13.37 18.44 39.75
CA ASN A 499 12.71 19.58 40.41
C ASN A 499 11.88 20.60 39.61
#